data_AF-A0A6B2URW4-F1
#
_entry.id   AF-A0A6B2URW4-F1
#
_cell.length_a   1.000
_cell.length_b   1.000
_cell.length_c   1.000
_cell.angle_alpha   90.00
_cell.angle_beta   90.00
_cell.angle_gamma   90.00
#
_symmetry.space_group_name_H-M   'P 1'
#
loop_
_entity.id
_entity.type
_entity.pdbx_description
1 polymer ?
#
loop_
_entity_poly.entity_id
_entity_poly.type
_entity_poly.pdbx_seq_one_letter_code
_entity_poly.pdbx_strand_id
1 'polypeptide(L)' 'MTEERSVQELRLGLYATPARAEEIKRRIEHLLCPDPGHAPPCPVPWSAMLLGLSTQEAREAYPELLDQAEAERHLS' A
#
# COMPACT_ATOMS: atom_id res chain seq x y z
N MET A 1 29.52 4.36 -10.37
CA MET A 1 28.38 3.93 -11.21
C MET A 1 27.29 4.97 -11.03
N THR A 2 26.93 5.70 -12.07
CA THR A 2 25.77 6.60 -12.03
C THR A 2 24.51 5.72 -12.01
N GLU A 3 23.76 5.75 -10.91
CA GLU A 3 22.49 5.01 -10.81
C GLU A 3 21.50 5.56 -11.86
N GLU A 4 21.17 4.75 -12.85
CA GLU A 4 20.13 5.07 -13.83
C GLU A 4 18.75 4.99 -13.17
N ARG A 5 17.90 5.98 -13.42
CA ARG A 5 16.54 6.01 -12.88
C ARG A 5 15.70 4.93 -13.55
N SER A 6 14.99 4.13 -12.76
CA SER A 6 14.06 3.10 -13.23
C SER A 6 12.78 3.13 -12.38
N VAL A 7 11.69 2.55 -12.92
CA VAL A 7 10.45 2.37 -12.16
C VAL A 7 10.69 1.28 -11.12
N GLN A 8 10.35 1.56 -9.87
CA GLN A 8 10.46 0.64 -8.73
C GLN A 8 9.10 0.52 -8.07
N GLU A 9 8.71 -0.69 -7.67
CA GLU A 9 7.43 -0.96 -7.00
C GLU A 9 7.65 -1.19 -5.51
N LEU A 10 6.89 -0.45 -4.68
CA LEU A 10 6.76 -0.71 -3.25
C LEU A 10 5.38 -1.33 -3.00
N ARG A 11 5.36 -2.55 -2.44
CA ARG A 11 4.11 -3.26 -2.13
C ARG A 11 3.86 -3.29 -0.63
N LEU A 12 2.66 -2.93 -0.21
CA LEU A 12 2.20 -2.96 1.18
C LEU A 12 0.96 -3.85 1.29
N GLY A 13 1.02 -4.87 2.15
CA GLY A 13 -0.15 -5.70 2.49
C GLY A 13 -1.03 -5.04 3.55
N LEU A 14 -2.35 -5.12 3.38
CA LEU A 14 -3.34 -4.60 4.34
C LEU A 14 -4.43 -5.64 4.57
N TYR A 15 -4.63 -6.06 5.83
CA TYR A 15 -5.80 -6.87 6.21
C TYR A 15 -6.92 -5.94 6.69
N ALA A 16 -7.80 -5.56 5.77
CA ALA A 16 -8.85 -4.60 6.03
C ALA A 16 -10.05 -4.81 5.10
N THR A 17 -11.18 -4.19 5.42
CA THR A 17 -12.28 -4.09 4.45
C THR A 17 -11.87 -3.20 3.26
N PRO A 18 -12.47 -3.38 2.08
CA PRO A 18 -12.14 -2.55 0.91
C PRO A 18 -12.25 -1.04 1.16
N ALA A 19 -13.31 -0.61 1.88
CA ALA A 19 -13.51 0.79 2.21
C ALA A 19 -12.39 1.35 3.12
N ARG A 20 -11.94 0.54 4.09
CA ARG A 20 -10.85 0.94 4.99
C ARG A 20 -9.50 0.95 4.28
N ALA A 21 -9.26 0.01 3.37
CA ALA A 21 -8.06 0.01 2.54
C ALA A 21 -7.97 1.26 1.64
N GLU A 22 -9.08 1.68 1.03
CA GLU A 22 -9.13 2.91 0.23
C GLU A 22 -8.89 4.17 1.07
N GLU A 23 -9.43 4.22 2.29
CA GLU A 23 -9.14 5.30 3.23
C GLU A 23 -7.65 5.36 3.59
N ILE A 24 -7.03 4.21 3.87
CA ILE A 24 -5.59 4.13 4.18
C ILE A 24 -4.76 4.55 2.98
N LYS A 25 -5.10 4.10 1.75
CA LYS A 25 -4.42 4.54 0.52
C LYS A 25 -4.43 6.05 0.38
N ARG A 26 -5.59 6.70 0.53
CA ARG A 26 -5.69 8.17 0.46
C ARG A 26 -4.82 8.85 1.52
N ARG A 27 -4.74 8.29 2.73
CA ARG A 27 -3.86 8.83 3.79
C ARG A 27 -2.39 8.69 3.43
N ILE A 28 -1.97 7.56 2.88
CA ILE A 28 -0.61 7.33 2.40
C ILE A 28 -0.28 8.33 1.28
N GLU A 29 -1.20 8.53 0.34
CA GLU A 29 -1.00 9.48 -0.77
C GLU A 29 -0.77 10.91 -0.25
N HIS A 30 -1.52 11.36 0.76
CA HIS A 30 -1.32 12.66 1.39
C HIS A 30 0.00 12.75 2.17
N LEU A 31 0.43 11.66 2.82
CA LEU A 31 1.69 11.62 3.57
C LEU A 31 2.92 11.66 2.65
N LEU A 32 2.84 11.02 1.49
CA LEU A 32 3.96 10.89 0.55
C LEU A 32 4.03 12.05 -0.47
N CYS A 33 2.97 12.85 -0.59
CA CYS A 33 3.03 14.05 -1.43
C CYS A 33 3.97 15.09 -0.78
N PRO A 34 5.09 15.45 -1.44
CA PRO A 34 6.09 16.35 -0.84
C PRO A 34 5.56 17.77 -0.59
N ASP A 35 4.52 18.17 -1.32
CA ASP A 35 3.76 19.41 -1.13
C ASP A 35 2.36 19.24 -1.73
N PRO A 36 1.29 18.98 -0.95
CA PRO A 36 -0.05 18.81 -1.50
C PRO A 36 -0.60 20.02 -2.29
N GLY A 37 -0.02 21.22 -2.14
CA GLY A 37 -0.45 22.45 -2.79
C GLY A 37 0.32 22.84 -4.05
N HIS A 38 1.34 22.07 -4.46
CA HIS A 38 2.18 22.42 -5.61
C HIS A 38 1.38 22.39 -6.93
N ALA A 39 1.78 23.24 -7.88
CA ALA A 39 1.23 23.20 -9.24
C ALA A 39 1.82 21.99 -10.01
N PRO A 40 1.00 21.21 -10.74
CA PRO A 40 1.49 20.04 -11.47
C PRO A 40 2.52 20.42 -12.55
N PRO A 41 3.49 19.53 -12.88
CA PRO A 41 3.64 18.14 -12.42
C PRO A 41 4.45 17.96 -11.11
N CYS A 42 4.25 16.83 -10.42
CA CYS A 42 5.01 16.46 -9.21
C CYS A 42 6.53 16.45 -9.44
N PRO A 43 7.35 16.99 -8.51
CA PRO A 43 8.81 16.95 -8.59
C PRO A 43 9.40 15.53 -8.62
N VAL A 44 8.71 14.58 -7.98
CA VAL A 44 8.98 13.15 -8.09
C VAL A 44 7.70 12.50 -8.63
N PRO A 45 7.68 11.98 -9.87
CA PRO A 45 6.49 11.36 -10.42
C PRO A 45 6.26 9.99 -9.76
N TRP A 46 5.11 9.81 -9.12
CA TRP A 46 4.70 8.54 -8.50
C TRP A 46 3.18 8.36 -8.57
N SER A 47 2.72 7.14 -8.36
CA SER A 47 1.31 6.77 -8.24
C SER A 47 1.15 5.63 -7.24
N ALA A 48 0.02 5.58 -6.53
CA ALA A 48 -0.32 4.46 -5.66
C ALA A 48 -1.48 3.67 -6.25
N MET A 49 -1.42 2.34 -6.13
CA MET A 49 -2.47 1.42 -6.55
C MET A 49 -2.93 0.58 -5.37
N LEU A 50 -4.24 0.27 -5.33
CA LEU A 50 -4.80 -0.71 -4.40
C LEU A 50 -5.24 -1.93 -5.21
N LEU A 51 -4.70 -3.10 -4.87
CA LEU A 51 -5.02 -4.37 -5.50
C LEU A 51 -5.78 -5.24 -4.50
N GLY A 52 -6.99 -5.66 -4.85
CA GLY A 52 -7.72 -6.69 -4.12
C GLY A 52 -7.13 -8.05 -4.44
N LEU A 53 -6.73 -8.80 -3.41
CA LEU A 53 -6.21 -10.15 -3.56
C LEU A 53 -7.29 -11.17 -3.18
N SER A 54 -7.35 -12.28 -3.92
CA SER A 54 -8.04 -13.47 -3.46
C SER A 54 -7.37 -14.03 -2.20
N THR A 55 -8.08 -14.88 -1.45
CA THR A 55 -7.51 -15.51 -0.25
C THR A 55 -6.23 -16.29 -0.54
N GLN A 56 -6.15 -16.94 -1.70
CA GLN A 56 -4.97 -17.71 -2.11
C GLN A 56 -3.79 -16.78 -2.39
N GLU A 57 -3.98 -15.74 -3.21
CA GLU A 57 -2.93 -14.75 -3.52
C GLU A 57 -2.44 -14.02 -2.26
N ALA A 58 -3.35 -13.72 -1.33
CA ALA A 58 -2.99 -13.10 -0.07
C ALA A 58 -2.14 -14.02 0.82
N ARG A 59 -2.46 -15.33 0.87
CA ARG A 59 -1.68 -16.31 1.64
C ARG A 59 -0.28 -16.51 1.07
N GLU A 60 -0.13 -16.41 -0.24
CA GLU A 60 1.17 -16.50 -0.92
C GLU A 60 2.01 -15.24 -0.72
N ALA A 61 1.40 -14.05 -0.81
CA ALA A 61 2.13 -12.78 -0.78
C ALA A 61 2.37 -12.24 0.65
N TYR A 62 1.44 -12.48 1.58
CA TYR A 62 1.44 -11.90 2.92
C TYR A 62 0.96 -12.91 4.00
N PRO A 63 1.61 -14.07 4.15
CA PRO A 63 1.16 -15.09 5.11
C PRO A 63 1.13 -14.57 6.56
N GLU A 64 2.13 -13.82 7.00
CA GLU A 64 2.23 -13.32 8.38
C GLU A 64 1.11 -12.34 8.73
N LEU A 65 0.64 -11.56 7.74
CA LEU A 65 -0.46 -10.63 7.94
C LEU A 65 -1.77 -11.37 8.20
N LEU A 66 -1.99 -12.51 7.54
CA LEU A 66 -3.15 -13.36 7.76
C LEU A 66 -3.05 -14.08 9.11
N ASP A 67 -1.88 -14.60 9.46
CA ASP A 67 -1.64 -15.28 10.72
C ASP A 67 -1.87 -14.34 11.91
N GLN A 68 -1.42 -13.08 11.82
CA GLN A 68 -1.69 -12.06 12.83
C GLN A 68 -3.21 -11.79 12.94
N ALA A 69 -3.90 -11.58 11.83
CA ALA A 69 -5.34 -11.31 11.84
C ALA A 69 -6.15 -12.48 12.43
N GLU A 70 -5.73 -13.72 12.17
CA GLU A 70 -6.33 -14.91 12.78
C GLU A 70 -6.08 -14.95 14.29
N ALA A 71 -4.85 -14.67 14.75
CA ALA A 71 -4.53 -14.63 16.17
C ALA A 71 -5.37 -13.58 16.93
N GLU A 72 -5.51 -12.37 16.38
CA GLU A 72 -6.29 -11.28 16.97
C GLU A 72 -7.79 -11.63 17.11
N ARG A 73 -8.35 -12.41 16.17
CA ARG A 73 -9.74 -12.88 16.25
C ARG A 73 -9.99 -13.88 17.37
N HIS A 74 -8.98 -14.63 17.80
CA HIS A 74 -9.11 -15.57 18.93
C HIS A 74 -8.96 -14.89 20.30
N LEU A 75 -8.53 -13.62 20.31
CA LEU A 75 -8.37 -12.82 21.52
C LEU A 75 -9.54 -11.86 21.79
N SER A 76 -10.50 -11.76 20.86
CA SER A 76 -11.70 -10.91 20.93
C SER A 76 -12.95 -11.70 21.32
#